data_AF-A0A8I1U377-F1
#
_entry.id   AF-A0A8I1U377-F1
#
_cell.length_a   1.000
_cell.length_b   1.000
_cell.length_c   1.000
_cell.angle_alpha   90.00
_cell.angle_beta   90.00
_cell.angle_gamma   90.00
#
_symmetry.space_group_name_H-M   'P 1'
#
loop_
_entity.id
_entity.type
_entity.pdbx_description
1 polymer ?
#
loop_
_entity_poly.entity_id
_entity_poly.type
_entity_poly.pdbx_seq_one_letter_code
_entity_poly.pdbx_strand_id
1 'polypeptide(L)'
;MHDLPIIIVLERHWDIIPKQVLLSSLPQLKAKGYNTFCFEDPRDVSNHIARVEGTIQFIERELEETKPFLEQRGIDASNLCSMDYEQLCHLLQMYVSSKHFSEMALWFRELPGHKEKLKLLKACLNQEIELRGVDINQSDYKQLHSKEAKMNLDYKVQKILEMDDARVESFRQDIISLQNQNKGVIFLVGQFHFEKLLSVFAQECYQKEILFIQPHAPYYLAASHNDVELTDNVQNFTLLTASITENTEMTEFGNRLNAQLDEMIAAFYTSSEVQEHAVLLEANGHPGFTSYRRGSFFVDCITSCDSDAQAEERVAELKKSNISSFRMFHEGKPAVCIPAVNDNGKFTLKNE
;
A
#
# COMPACT_ATOMS: atom_id res chain seq x y z
N MET A 1 -24.26 -25.08 -8.80
CA MET A 1 -23.13 -24.14 -8.70
C MET A 1 -23.28 -23.45 -7.37
N HIS A 2 -22.28 -23.56 -6.50
CA HIS A 2 -22.28 -22.84 -5.24
C HIS A 2 -21.81 -21.40 -5.52
N ASP A 3 -22.56 -20.41 -5.05
CA ASP A 3 -22.24 -19.00 -5.22
C ASP A 3 -20.90 -18.70 -4.52
N LEU A 4 -19.85 -18.37 -5.29
CA LEU A 4 -18.54 -18.02 -4.74
C LEU A 4 -18.64 -16.77 -3.85
N PRO A 5 -17.91 -16.71 -2.73
CA PRO A 5 -17.90 -15.52 -1.90
C PRO A 5 -17.18 -14.39 -2.62
N ILE A 6 -17.62 -13.14 -2.37
CA ILE A 6 -16.91 -11.95 -2.85
C ILE A 6 -15.62 -11.82 -2.03
N ILE A 7 -14.48 -11.71 -2.69
CA ILE A 7 -13.21 -11.42 -2.02
C ILE A 7 -12.98 -9.91 -2.09
N ILE A 8 -12.82 -9.25 -0.94
CA ILE A 8 -12.45 -7.85 -0.83
C ILE A 8 -11.07 -7.78 -0.17
N VAL A 9 -10.07 -7.29 -0.91
CA VAL A 9 -8.68 -7.18 -0.48
C VAL A 9 -8.34 -5.73 -0.20
N LEU A 10 -7.89 -5.46 1.02
CA LEU A 10 -7.33 -4.19 1.41
C LEU A 10 -6.03 -3.91 0.66
N GLU A 11 -5.90 -2.70 0.12
CA GLU A 11 -4.62 -2.12 -0.31
C GLU A 11 -4.36 -0.74 0.28
N ARG A 12 -3.09 -0.38 0.32
CA ARG A 12 -2.64 1.02 0.28
C ARG A 12 -2.16 1.31 -1.14
N HIS A 13 -2.42 2.50 -1.68
CA HIS A 13 -2.14 2.77 -3.09
C HIS A 13 -0.66 2.65 -3.46
N TRP A 14 0.25 3.03 -2.56
CA TRP A 14 1.70 2.84 -2.70
C TRP A 14 2.18 1.41 -2.41
N ASP A 15 1.39 0.61 -1.73
CA ASP A 15 1.82 -0.71 -1.28
C ASP A 15 1.70 -1.75 -2.39
N ILE A 16 2.75 -2.54 -2.58
CA ILE A 16 2.80 -3.55 -3.64
C ILE A 16 2.33 -4.93 -3.18
N ILE A 17 2.32 -5.19 -1.88
CA ILE A 17 2.09 -6.53 -1.33
C ILE A 17 0.72 -7.10 -1.76
N PRO A 18 -0.43 -6.43 -1.51
CA PRO A 18 -1.73 -6.93 -1.94
C PRO A 18 -1.76 -7.27 -3.43
N LYS A 19 -1.11 -6.45 -4.24
CA LYS A 19 -1.10 -6.58 -5.70
C LYS A 19 -0.31 -7.81 -6.14
N GLN A 20 0.83 -8.08 -5.48
CA GLN A 20 1.68 -9.24 -5.77
C GLN A 20 1.11 -10.55 -5.25
N VAL A 21 0.55 -10.51 -4.04
CA VAL A 21 -0.14 -11.64 -3.43
C VAL A 21 -1.35 -12.05 -4.29
N LEU A 22 -2.09 -11.07 -4.82
CA LEU A 22 -3.15 -11.35 -5.80
C LEU A 22 -2.57 -11.91 -7.11
N LEU A 23 -1.50 -11.30 -7.63
CA LEU A 23 -0.86 -11.72 -8.89
C LEU A 23 -0.42 -13.19 -8.86
N SER A 24 0.23 -13.63 -7.79
CA SER A 24 0.65 -15.02 -7.60
C SER A 24 -0.51 -15.98 -7.41
N SER A 25 -1.61 -15.50 -6.81
CA SER A 25 -2.80 -16.30 -6.52
C SER A 25 -3.77 -16.38 -7.70
N LEU A 26 -3.64 -15.49 -8.70
CA LEU A 26 -4.56 -15.41 -9.86
C LEU A 26 -4.85 -16.75 -10.53
N PRO A 27 -3.87 -17.63 -10.84
CA PRO A 27 -4.16 -18.91 -11.49
C PRO A 27 -5.06 -19.82 -10.66
N GLN A 28 -4.86 -19.84 -9.35
CA GLN A 28 -5.67 -20.64 -8.42
C GLN A 28 -7.08 -20.05 -8.28
N LEU A 29 -7.17 -18.72 -8.14
CA LEU A 29 -8.44 -17.99 -8.09
C LEU A 29 -9.26 -18.22 -9.38
N LYS A 30 -8.62 -18.13 -10.54
CA LYS A 30 -9.25 -18.41 -11.84
C LYS A 30 -9.79 -19.83 -11.93
N ALA A 31 -9.00 -20.82 -11.54
CA ALA A 31 -9.40 -22.22 -11.53
C ALA A 31 -10.60 -22.49 -10.61
N LYS A 32 -10.77 -21.68 -9.55
CA LYS A 32 -11.91 -21.73 -8.62
C LYS A 32 -13.16 -21.00 -9.13
N GLY A 33 -13.06 -20.25 -10.23
CA GLY A 33 -14.19 -19.54 -10.84
C GLY A 33 -14.20 -18.03 -10.60
N TYR A 34 -13.16 -17.46 -9.97
CA TYR A 34 -12.98 -16.01 -9.89
C TYR A 34 -12.59 -15.45 -11.25
N ASN A 35 -13.57 -14.87 -11.93
CA ASN A 35 -13.49 -14.42 -13.31
C ASN A 35 -13.71 -12.91 -13.48
N THR A 36 -13.89 -12.18 -12.39
CA THR A 36 -14.00 -10.72 -12.40
C THR A 36 -13.09 -10.11 -11.34
N PHE A 37 -12.30 -9.14 -11.76
CA PHE A 37 -11.40 -8.35 -10.92
C PHE A 37 -11.84 -6.89 -10.93
N CYS A 38 -12.26 -6.42 -9.76
CA CYS A 38 -12.76 -5.08 -9.50
C CYS A 38 -11.71 -4.20 -8.84
N PHE A 39 -11.80 -2.89 -9.07
CA PHE A 39 -10.95 -1.87 -8.44
C PHE A 39 -11.67 -0.52 -8.40
N GLU A 40 -11.14 0.39 -7.61
CA GLU A 40 -11.61 1.78 -7.51
C GLU A 40 -11.28 2.59 -8.77
N ASP A 41 -12.05 2.39 -9.81
CA ASP A 41 -12.07 3.24 -11.00
C ASP A 41 -13.54 3.38 -11.44
N PRO A 42 -13.89 4.47 -12.16
CA PRO A 42 -15.27 4.68 -12.57
C PRO A 42 -15.82 3.52 -13.39
N ARG A 43 -17.05 3.11 -13.10
CA ARG A 43 -17.72 1.99 -13.77
C ARG A 43 -18.02 2.20 -15.26
N ASP A 44 -18.01 3.45 -15.71
CA ASP A 44 -18.27 3.86 -17.11
C ASP A 44 -16.98 3.99 -17.95
N VAL A 45 -15.82 3.67 -17.38
CA VAL A 45 -14.54 3.61 -18.10
C VAL A 45 -14.38 2.26 -18.78
N SER A 46 -13.96 2.28 -20.05
CA SER A 46 -13.74 1.06 -20.84
C SER A 46 -12.29 0.57 -20.87
N ASN A 47 -11.32 1.44 -20.62
CA ASN A 47 -9.89 1.10 -20.68
C ASN A 47 -9.14 1.51 -19.42
N HIS A 48 -9.25 0.65 -18.41
CA HIS A 48 -8.61 0.84 -17.12
C HIS A 48 -7.07 0.71 -17.16
N ILE A 49 -6.53 -0.11 -18.07
CA ILE A 49 -5.08 -0.27 -18.27
C ILE A 49 -4.45 1.06 -18.68
N ALA A 50 -5.00 1.71 -19.72
CA ALA A 50 -4.46 2.95 -20.24
C ALA A 50 -4.44 4.08 -19.20
N ARG A 51 -5.41 4.08 -18.26
CA ARG A 51 -5.44 5.04 -17.15
C ARG A 51 -4.29 4.82 -16.18
N VAL A 52 -4.07 3.58 -15.75
CA VAL A 52 -2.94 3.24 -14.86
C VAL A 52 -1.60 3.52 -15.54
N GLU A 53 -1.46 3.19 -16.82
CA GLU A 53 -0.27 3.52 -17.63
C GLU A 53 -0.04 5.03 -17.72
N GLY A 54 -1.10 5.81 -17.98
CA GLY A 54 -1.02 7.27 -18.01
C GLY A 54 -0.59 7.87 -16.68
N THR A 55 -1.09 7.34 -15.55
CA THR A 55 -0.64 7.75 -14.21
C THR A 55 0.84 7.44 -14.02
N ILE A 56 1.31 6.23 -14.35
CA ILE A 56 2.72 5.85 -14.23
C ILE A 56 3.61 6.79 -15.05
N GLN A 57 3.27 7.02 -16.33
CA GLN A 57 4.04 7.89 -17.23
C GLN A 57 4.11 9.33 -16.73
N PHE A 58 3.01 9.84 -16.17
CA PHE A 58 2.96 11.16 -15.57
C PHE A 58 3.96 11.24 -14.41
N ILE A 59 3.88 10.32 -13.46
CA ILE A 59 4.72 10.33 -12.26
C ILE A 59 6.20 10.16 -12.61
N GLU A 60 6.54 9.26 -13.54
CA GLU A 60 7.91 9.05 -14.00
C GLU A 60 8.53 10.30 -14.63
N ARG A 61 7.72 11.06 -15.39
CA ARG A 61 8.18 12.35 -15.94
C ARG A 61 8.47 13.36 -14.83
N GLU A 62 7.56 13.51 -13.87
CA GLU A 62 7.76 14.44 -12.74
C GLU A 62 8.99 14.07 -11.89
N LEU A 63 9.27 12.77 -11.72
CA LEU A 63 10.49 12.27 -11.07
C LEU A 63 11.76 12.69 -11.84
N GLU A 64 11.77 12.46 -13.15
CA GLU A 64 12.90 12.79 -14.01
C GLU A 64 13.17 14.30 -14.04
N GLU A 65 12.12 15.13 -14.06
CA GLU A 65 12.24 16.58 -13.98
C GLU A 65 12.81 17.05 -12.63
N THR A 66 12.48 16.35 -11.55
CA THR A 66 12.87 16.70 -10.19
C THR A 66 14.33 16.35 -9.87
N LYS A 67 14.79 15.20 -10.35
CA LYS A 67 16.07 14.60 -9.99
C LYS A 67 17.29 15.53 -10.20
N PRO A 68 17.45 16.25 -11.32
CA PRO A 68 18.60 17.13 -11.54
C PRO A 68 18.74 18.26 -10.51
N PHE A 69 17.62 18.80 -10.01
CA PHE A 69 17.64 19.87 -9.01
C PHE A 69 18.17 19.41 -7.66
N LEU A 70 17.88 18.16 -7.30
CA LEU A 70 18.34 17.53 -6.06
C LEU A 70 19.83 17.15 -6.17
N GLU A 71 20.23 16.57 -7.29
CA GLU A 71 21.62 16.20 -7.55
C GLU A 71 22.56 17.41 -7.57
N GLN A 72 22.11 18.55 -8.12
CA GLN A 72 22.85 19.83 -8.05
C GLN A 72 23.14 20.30 -6.62
N ARG A 73 22.36 19.83 -5.64
CA ARG A 73 22.52 20.13 -4.22
C ARG A 73 23.25 19.02 -3.45
N GLY A 74 23.83 18.05 -4.17
CA GLY A 74 24.55 16.92 -3.59
C GLY A 74 23.63 15.88 -2.93
N ILE A 75 22.35 15.88 -3.29
CA ILE A 75 21.36 14.93 -2.75
C ILE A 75 21.22 13.76 -3.71
N ASP A 76 21.41 12.54 -3.21
CA ASP A 76 21.10 11.32 -3.95
C ASP A 76 19.58 11.11 -4.02
N ALA A 77 19.02 11.33 -5.21
CA ALA A 77 17.61 11.26 -5.52
C ALA A 77 17.20 9.92 -6.18
N SER A 78 18.07 8.90 -6.15
CA SER A 78 17.77 7.59 -6.77
C SER A 78 16.59 6.84 -6.13
N ASN A 79 16.18 7.23 -4.91
CA ASN A 79 15.15 6.54 -4.14
C ASN A 79 14.03 7.43 -3.61
N LEU A 80 13.67 8.49 -4.33
CA LEU A 80 12.59 9.38 -3.89
C LEU A 80 11.28 8.63 -3.59
N CYS A 81 10.92 7.63 -4.38
CA CYS A 81 9.73 6.79 -4.17
C CYS A 81 9.76 5.99 -2.85
N SER A 82 10.93 5.85 -2.23
CA SER A 82 11.15 5.10 -0.99
C SER A 82 11.13 5.96 0.26
N MET A 83 11.29 7.27 0.08
CA MET A 83 11.46 8.19 1.19
C MET A 83 10.17 8.27 2.00
N ASP A 84 10.33 8.56 3.30
CA ASP A 84 9.18 8.91 4.11
C ASP A 84 8.48 10.15 3.52
N TYR A 85 7.15 10.24 3.69
CA TYR A 85 6.36 11.28 3.05
C TYR A 85 6.74 12.67 3.56
N GLU A 86 6.93 12.83 4.87
CA GLU A 86 7.30 14.12 5.45
C GLU A 86 8.70 14.54 5.01
N GLN A 87 9.63 13.59 5.00
CA GLN A 87 11.01 13.81 4.54
C GLN A 87 11.05 14.19 3.06
N LEU A 88 10.29 13.47 2.22
CA LEU A 88 10.19 13.75 0.80
C LEU A 88 9.54 15.10 0.55
N CYS A 89 8.44 15.42 1.24
CA CYS A 89 7.80 16.73 1.17
C CYS A 89 8.79 17.85 1.51
N HIS A 90 9.52 17.72 2.61
CA HIS A 90 10.49 18.70 3.05
C HIS A 90 11.61 18.90 2.01
N LEU A 91 12.13 17.80 1.46
CA LEU A 91 13.18 17.81 0.45
C LEU A 91 12.70 18.48 -0.85
N LEU A 92 11.51 18.14 -1.32
CA LEU A 92 10.90 18.75 -2.50
C LEU A 92 10.62 20.24 -2.29
N GLN A 93 10.13 20.62 -1.11
CA GLN A 93 9.90 22.02 -0.73
C GLN A 93 11.19 22.83 -0.76
N MET A 94 12.27 22.29 -0.17
CA MET A 94 13.53 23.00 0.01
C MET A 94 14.34 23.15 -1.28
N TYR A 95 14.34 22.15 -2.15
CA TYR A 95 15.33 22.05 -3.23
C TYR A 95 14.74 22.05 -4.64
N VAL A 96 13.49 21.61 -4.79
CA VAL A 96 12.75 21.69 -6.07
C VAL A 96 11.94 22.98 -6.13
N SER A 97 11.56 23.53 -4.97
CA SER A 97 10.77 24.77 -4.84
C SER A 97 9.45 24.71 -5.62
N SER A 98 8.88 23.52 -5.75
CA SER A 98 7.56 23.31 -6.38
C SER A 98 6.46 23.83 -5.45
N LYS A 99 5.43 24.43 -6.04
CA LYS A 99 4.19 24.80 -5.33
C LYS A 99 3.33 23.57 -4.99
N HIS A 100 3.66 22.42 -5.58
CA HIS A 100 2.94 21.16 -5.51
C HIS A 100 3.78 20.05 -4.85
N PHE A 101 4.71 20.44 -3.96
CA PHE A 101 5.67 19.49 -3.38
C PHE A 101 4.98 18.35 -2.62
N SER A 102 3.84 18.62 -1.95
CA SER A 102 3.05 17.62 -1.24
C SER A 102 2.40 16.62 -2.20
N GLU A 103 1.77 17.09 -3.28
CA GLU A 103 1.18 16.18 -4.28
C GLU A 103 2.24 15.36 -5.00
N MET A 104 3.38 15.97 -5.33
CA MET A 104 4.52 15.26 -5.94
C MET A 104 5.07 14.17 -5.02
N ALA A 105 5.19 14.44 -3.71
CA ALA A 105 5.63 13.43 -2.76
C ALA A 105 4.68 12.22 -2.72
N LEU A 106 3.36 12.47 -2.75
CA LEU A 106 2.36 11.41 -2.81
C LEU A 106 2.51 10.59 -4.11
N TRP A 107 2.56 11.26 -5.27
CA TRP A 107 2.76 10.62 -6.57
C TRP A 107 3.98 9.71 -6.59
N PHE A 108 5.12 10.20 -6.11
CA PHE A 108 6.36 9.43 -6.11
C PHE A 108 6.24 8.19 -5.23
N ARG A 109 5.61 8.29 -4.07
CA ARG A 109 5.35 7.15 -3.19
C ARG A 109 4.39 6.14 -3.82
N GLU A 110 3.38 6.58 -4.54
CA GLU A 110 2.39 5.69 -5.16
C GLU A 110 2.93 4.93 -6.38
N LEU A 111 4.02 5.40 -7.00
CA LEU A 111 4.55 4.83 -8.23
C LEU A 111 4.82 3.31 -8.19
N PRO A 112 5.51 2.76 -7.17
CA PRO A 112 5.75 1.31 -7.09
C PRO A 112 4.44 0.52 -7.03
N GLY A 113 3.48 0.98 -6.22
CA GLY A 113 2.13 0.43 -6.13
C GLY A 113 1.41 0.44 -7.48
N HIS A 114 1.43 1.56 -8.20
CA HIS A 114 0.82 1.63 -9.54
C HIS A 114 1.48 0.69 -10.56
N LYS A 115 2.81 0.55 -10.54
CA LYS A 115 3.52 -0.40 -11.41
C LYS A 115 3.10 -1.84 -11.17
N GLU A 116 2.96 -2.24 -9.92
CA GLU A 116 2.47 -3.58 -9.57
C GLU A 116 0.99 -3.76 -9.87
N LYS A 117 0.17 -2.71 -9.72
CA LYS A 117 -1.23 -2.73 -10.14
C LYS A 117 -1.34 -2.96 -11.64
N LEU A 118 -0.51 -2.30 -12.44
CA LEU A 118 -0.48 -2.51 -13.88
C LEU A 118 -0.10 -3.95 -14.26
N LYS A 119 0.91 -4.53 -13.59
CA LYS A 119 1.29 -5.94 -13.78
C LYS A 119 0.13 -6.88 -13.47
N LEU A 120 -0.55 -6.65 -12.34
CA LEU A 120 -1.72 -7.42 -11.92
C LEU A 120 -2.85 -7.35 -12.95
N LEU A 121 -3.23 -6.14 -13.39
CA LEU A 121 -4.30 -5.97 -14.37
C LEU A 121 -3.98 -6.63 -15.72
N LYS A 122 -2.73 -6.54 -16.18
CA LYS A 122 -2.26 -7.24 -17.39
C LYS A 122 -2.34 -8.76 -17.22
N ALA A 123 -1.96 -9.27 -16.06
CA ALA A 123 -2.05 -10.70 -15.76
C ALA A 123 -3.50 -11.20 -15.70
N CYS A 124 -4.43 -10.41 -15.16
CA CYS A 124 -5.86 -10.71 -15.20
C CYS A 124 -6.35 -10.89 -16.65
N LEU A 125 -6.04 -9.93 -17.54
CA LEU A 125 -6.42 -10.02 -18.95
C LEU A 125 -5.82 -11.26 -19.64
N ASN A 126 -4.55 -11.57 -19.36
CA ASN A 126 -3.90 -12.77 -19.90
C ASN A 126 -4.55 -14.07 -19.43
N GLN A 127 -5.22 -14.07 -18.27
CA GLN A 127 -5.96 -15.22 -17.73
C GLN A 127 -7.47 -15.14 -18.03
N GLU A 128 -7.89 -14.25 -18.94
CA GLU A 128 -9.30 -14.04 -19.29
C GLU A 128 -10.16 -13.73 -18.06
N ILE A 129 -9.60 -12.97 -17.11
CA ILE A 129 -10.33 -12.39 -15.98
C ILE A 129 -10.80 -11.00 -16.42
N GLU A 130 -12.10 -10.77 -16.33
CA GLU A 130 -12.73 -9.51 -16.67
C GLU A 130 -12.30 -8.40 -15.69
N LEU A 131 -11.90 -7.24 -16.21
CA LEU A 131 -11.60 -6.06 -15.40
C LEU A 131 -12.84 -5.18 -15.28
N ARG A 132 -13.16 -4.70 -14.06
CA ARG A 132 -14.30 -3.81 -13.81
C ARG A 132 -13.95 -2.68 -12.86
N GLY A 133 -14.18 -1.43 -13.29
CA GLY A 133 -14.38 -0.32 -12.36
C GLY A 133 -15.74 -0.47 -11.67
N VAL A 134 -15.78 -0.21 -10.37
CA VAL A 134 -17.01 -0.30 -9.54
C VAL A 134 -17.36 1.03 -8.85
N ASP A 135 -16.57 2.07 -9.11
CA ASP A 135 -16.79 3.40 -8.53
C ASP A 135 -17.92 4.16 -9.22
N ILE A 136 -18.29 5.31 -8.68
CA ILE A 136 -19.21 6.27 -9.30
C ILE A 136 -18.75 6.64 -10.72
N ASN A 137 -19.63 7.27 -11.50
CA ASN A 137 -19.32 7.56 -12.89
C ASN A 137 -18.20 8.60 -13.01
N GLN A 138 -17.47 8.57 -14.13
CA GLN A 138 -16.39 9.50 -14.40
C GLN A 138 -16.87 10.96 -14.39
N SER A 139 -18.14 11.19 -14.76
CA SER A 139 -18.77 12.52 -14.70
C SER A 139 -18.84 13.10 -13.30
N ASP A 140 -18.92 12.25 -12.27
CA ASP A 140 -19.13 12.66 -10.89
C ASP A 140 -17.83 13.20 -10.27
N TYR A 141 -16.68 12.85 -10.86
CA TYR A 141 -15.36 13.40 -10.52
C TYR A 141 -15.10 14.81 -11.06
N LYS A 142 -16.00 15.40 -11.86
CA LYS A 142 -15.77 16.73 -12.47
C LYS A 142 -15.42 17.81 -11.44
N GLN A 143 -16.01 17.75 -10.24
CA GLN A 143 -15.74 18.69 -9.16
C GLN A 143 -14.31 18.61 -8.61
N LEU A 144 -13.70 17.42 -8.62
CA LEU A 144 -12.31 17.18 -8.21
C LEU A 144 -11.30 17.67 -9.26
N HIS A 145 -11.76 17.97 -10.47
CA HIS A 145 -10.97 18.55 -11.55
C HIS A 145 -11.18 20.06 -11.73
N SER A 146 -11.99 20.67 -10.87
CA SER A 146 -12.23 22.12 -10.88
C SER A 146 -10.94 22.91 -10.64
N LYS A 147 -10.90 24.15 -11.10
CA LYS A 147 -9.74 25.04 -10.86
C LYS A 147 -9.48 25.23 -9.36
N GLU A 148 -10.53 25.28 -8.56
CA GLU A 148 -10.45 25.40 -7.11
C GLU A 148 -9.81 24.16 -6.47
N ALA A 149 -10.30 22.96 -6.81
CA ALA A 149 -9.72 21.71 -6.32
C ALA A 149 -8.25 21.50 -6.77
N LYS A 150 -7.85 22.07 -7.91
CA LYS A 150 -6.44 22.05 -8.36
C LYS A 150 -5.54 23.03 -7.62
N MET A 151 -6.10 24.04 -6.96
CA MET A 151 -5.35 25.10 -6.28
C MET A 151 -5.44 25.02 -4.76
N ASN A 152 -6.39 24.26 -4.23
CA ASN A 152 -6.64 24.12 -2.80
C ASN A 152 -6.81 22.64 -2.45
N LEU A 153 -5.79 22.07 -1.79
CA LEU A 153 -5.78 20.67 -1.36
C LEU A 153 -6.88 20.40 -0.34
N ASP A 154 -7.10 21.28 0.64
CA ASP A 154 -8.14 21.12 1.67
C ASP A 154 -9.53 21.05 1.04
N TYR A 155 -9.79 21.90 0.04
CA TYR A 155 -11.04 21.85 -0.73
C TYR A 155 -11.18 20.52 -1.48
N LYS A 156 -10.11 20.05 -2.11
CA LYS A 156 -10.10 18.78 -2.85
C LYS A 156 -10.37 17.60 -1.91
N VAL A 157 -9.73 17.58 -0.75
CA VAL A 157 -9.93 16.56 0.29
C VAL A 157 -11.36 16.59 0.81
N GLN A 158 -11.90 17.78 1.11
CA GLN A 158 -13.29 17.93 1.53
C GLN A 158 -14.27 17.36 0.47
N LYS A 159 -14.04 17.63 -0.82
CA LYS A 159 -14.87 17.09 -1.90
C LYS A 159 -14.76 15.59 -2.05
N ILE A 160 -13.59 14.99 -1.79
CA ILE A 160 -13.44 13.54 -1.75
C ILE A 160 -14.32 12.98 -0.61
N LEU A 161 -14.21 13.54 0.59
CA LEU A 161 -14.99 13.10 1.76
C LEU A 161 -16.50 13.20 1.53
N GLU A 162 -16.96 14.28 0.86
CA GLU A 162 -18.38 14.46 0.48
C GLU A 162 -18.88 13.41 -0.52
N MET A 163 -17.98 12.80 -1.30
CA MET A 163 -18.31 11.80 -2.32
C MET A 163 -18.24 10.36 -1.78
N ASP A 164 -17.48 10.12 -0.71
CA ASP A 164 -17.09 8.76 -0.32
C ASP A 164 -18.26 7.83 -0.01
N ASP A 165 -19.36 8.34 0.58
CA ASP A 165 -20.53 7.48 0.85
C ASP A 165 -21.20 7.01 -0.44
N ALA A 166 -21.26 7.88 -1.46
CA ALA A 166 -21.78 7.51 -2.78
C ALA A 166 -20.84 6.53 -3.50
N ARG A 167 -19.53 6.68 -3.32
CA ARG A 167 -18.51 5.74 -3.84
C ARG A 167 -18.66 4.35 -3.23
N VAL A 168 -18.75 4.28 -1.90
CA VAL A 168 -18.95 3.02 -1.16
C VAL A 168 -20.25 2.35 -1.56
N GLU A 169 -21.33 3.12 -1.70
CA GLU A 169 -22.61 2.57 -2.16
C GLU A 169 -22.53 2.04 -3.60
N SER A 170 -21.81 2.73 -4.49
CA SER A 170 -21.55 2.24 -5.85
C SER A 170 -20.78 0.93 -5.84
N PHE A 171 -19.68 0.86 -5.06
CA PHE A 171 -18.89 -0.35 -4.89
C PHE A 171 -19.77 -1.53 -4.48
N ARG A 172 -20.56 -1.32 -3.42
CA ARG A 172 -21.48 -2.31 -2.86
C ARG A 172 -22.45 -2.81 -3.93
N GLN A 173 -23.20 -1.91 -4.57
CA GLN A 173 -24.20 -2.28 -5.58
C GLN A 173 -23.60 -3.07 -6.74
N ASP A 174 -22.45 -2.63 -7.27
CA ASP A 174 -21.84 -3.24 -8.44
C ASP A 174 -21.25 -4.63 -8.12
N ILE A 175 -20.53 -4.81 -6.99
CA ILE A 175 -19.97 -6.12 -6.64
C ILE A 175 -21.06 -7.15 -6.31
N ILE A 176 -22.14 -6.74 -5.65
CA ILE A 176 -23.33 -7.57 -5.42
C ILE A 176 -23.97 -7.97 -6.74
N SER A 177 -24.17 -6.99 -7.64
CA SER A 177 -24.78 -7.23 -8.95
C SER A 177 -23.97 -8.25 -9.76
N LEU A 178 -22.64 -8.15 -9.74
CA LEU A 178 -21.74 -9.10 -10.38
C LEU A 178 -21.86 -10.50 -9.76
N GLN A 179 -21.89 -10.61 -8.43
CA GLN A 179 -22.07 -11.90 -7.75
C GLN A 179 -23.44 -12.52 -8.07
N ASN A 180 -24.50 -11.72 -8.13
CA ASN A 180 -25.85 -12.17 -8.52
C ASN A 180 -25.94 -12.63 -9.98
N GLN A 181 -24.99 -12.22 -10.83
CA GLN A 181 -24.79 -12.74 -12.18
C GLN A 181 -23.92 -14.03 -12.20
N ASN A 182 -23.69 -14.64 -11.04
CA ASN A 182 -22.83 -15.82 -10.83
C ASN A 182 -21.37 -15.60 -11.24
N LYS A 183 -20.87 -14.37 -11.12
CA LYS A 183 -19.45 -14.06 -11.32
C LYS A 183 -18.69 -14.24 -10.01
N GLY A 184 -17.50 -14.83 -10.08
CA GLY A 184 -16.58 -14.84 -8.94
C GLY A 184 -15.82 -13.53 -8.90
N VAL A 185 -16.02 -12.76 -7.82
CA VAL A 185 -15.55 -11.37 -7.70
C VAL A 185 -14.36 -11.27 -6.74
N ILE A 186 -13.30 -10.61 -7.20
CA ILE A 186 -12.20 -10.10 -6.38
C ILE A 186 -12.21 -8.59 -6.48
N PHE A 187 -12.17 -7.87 -5.37
CA PHE A 187 -12.14 -6.41 -5.34
C PHE A 187 -10.93 -5.93 -4.54
N LEU A 188 -10.03 -5.20 -5.21
CA LEU A 188 -8.90 -4.53 -4.57
C LEU A 188 -9.29 -3.09 -4.21
N VAL A 189 -9.28 -2.76 -2.92
CA VAL A 189 -9.85 -1.52 -2.39
C VAL A 189 -8.94 -0.87 -1.37
N GLY A 190 -8.85 0.46 -1.40
CA GLY A 190 -8.11 1.30 -0.48
C GLY A 190 -8.64 1.23 0.95
N GLN A 191 -7.75 1.49 1.91
CA GLN A 191 -8.03 1.39 3.35
C GLN A 191 -9.32 2.06 3.81
N PHE A 192 -9.52 3.32 3.44
CA PHE A 192 -10.68 4.08 3.90
C PHE A 192 -12.02 3.46 3.46
N HIS A 193 -12.11 3.02 2.20
CA HIS A 193 -13.33 2.39 1.70
C HIS A 193 -13.49 0.95 2.19
N PHE A 194 -12.40 0.23 2.44
CA PHE A 194 -12.43 -1.11 3.02
C PHE A 194 -13.16 -1.09 4.39
N GLU A 195 -12.81 -0.15 5.26
CA GLU A 195 -13.42 0.00 6.59
C GLU A 195 -14.91 0.35 6.50
N LYS A 196 -15.28 1.24 5.58
CA LYS A 196 -16.68 1.58 5.31
C LYS A 196 -17.47 0.38 4.75
N LEU A 197 -16.90 -0.37 3.80
CA LEU A 197 -17.55 -1.57 3.24
C LEU A 197 -17.76 -2.63 4.31
N LEU A 198 -16.77 -2.85 5.17
CA LEU A 198 -16.90 -3.78 6.32
C LEU A 198 -18.09 -3.39 7.20
N SER A 199 -18.23 -2.10 7.51
CA SER A 199 -19.34 -1.58 8.31
C SER A 199 -20.70 -1.78 7.63
N VAL A 200 -20.77 -1.52 6.32
CA VAL A 200 -22.00 -1.65 5.53
C VAL A 200 -22.45 -3.12 5.43
N PHE A 201 -21.53 -4.03 5.11
CA PHE A 201 -21.88 -5.45 4.97
C PHE A 201 -22.20 -6.13 6.31
N ALA A 202 -21.63 -5.65 7.42
CA ALA A 202 -22.00 -6.13 8.75
C ALA A 202 -23.46 -5.78 9.14
N GLN A 203 -24.00 -4.67 8.64
CA GLN A 203 -25.37 -4.24 8.94
C GLN A 203 -26.43 -4.97 8.12
N GLU A 204 -26.10 -5.37 6.90
CA GLU A 204 -27.09 -5.87 5.92
C GLU A 204 -27.39 -7.39 6.01
N CYS A 205 -26.81 -8.14 6.96
CA CYS A 205 -26.97 -9.60 7.09
C CYS A 205 -26.91 -10.32 5.72
N TYR A 206 -25.86 -10.03 4.95
CA TYR A 206 -25.74 -10.47 3.57
C TYR A 206 -25.77 -12.01 3.48
N GLN A 207 -26.77 -12.55 2.77
CA GLN A 207 -27.01 -14.00 2.64
C GLN A 207 -25.94 -14.73 1.80
N LYS A 208 -25.09 -13.97 1.10
CA LYS A 208 -23.95 -14.47 0.33
C LYS A 208 -22.67 -13.99 0.99
N GLU A 209 -21.74 -14.92 1.22
CA GLU A 209 -20.58 -14.69 2.08
C GLU A 209 -19.55 -13.76 1.42
N ILE A 210 -18.96 -12.87 2.23
CA ILE A 210 -17.92 -11.92 1.80
C ILE A 210 -16.67 -12.21 2.62
N LEU A 211 -15.53 -12.32 1.94
CA LEU A 211 -14.23 -12.53 2.53
C LEU A 211 -13.43 -11.23 2.47
N PHE A 212 -13.26 -10.61 3.63
CA PHE A 212 -12.38 -9.46 3.81
C PHE A 212 -10.96 -9.96 4.09
N ILE A 213 -10.02 -9.50 3.28
CA ILE A 213 -8.61 -9.89 3.34
C ILE A 213 -7.77 -8.66 3.62
N GLN A 214 -7.00 -8.73 4.70
CA GLN A 214 -6.08 -7.70 5.12
C GLN A 214 -4.65 -8.23 5.03
N PRO A 215 -3.88 -7.89 3.98
CA PRO A 215 -2.54 -8.43 3.76
C PRO A 215 -1.47 -7.83 4.69
N HIS A 216 -1.88 -6.98 5.64
CA HIS A 216 -1.02 -6.41 6.67
C HIS A 216 -1.39 -7.01 8.01
N ALA A 217 -0.57 -7.93 8.55
CA ALA A 217 -0.78 -8.32 9.94
C ALA A 217 -0.61 -7.10 10.86
N PRO A 218 -1.33 -7.02 12.00
CA PRO A 218 -1.26 -5.88 12.93
C PRO A 218 0.17 -5.50 13.35
N TYR A 219 1.07 -6.48 13.35
CA TYR A 219 2.47 -6.36 13.76
C TYR A 219 3.37 -5.61 12.76
N TYR A 220 2.94 -5.43 11.51
CA TYR A 220 3.76 -4.85 10.43
C TYR A 220 3.38 -3.40 10.10
N LEU A 221 2.40 -2.84 10.81
CA LEU A 221 1.97 -1.46 10.67
C LEU A 221 2.70 -0.61 11.71
N ALA A 222 3.80 0.02 11.32
CA ALA A 222 4.38 1.08 12.14
C ALA A 222 3.35 2.22 12.26
N ALA A 223 2.93 2.52 13.50
CA ALA A 223 1.97 3.58 13.84
C ALA A 223 2.39 4.98 13.33
N SER A 224 3.63 5.15 12.86
CA SER A 224 4.12 6.37 12.24
C SER A 224 3.67 6.58 10.79
N HIS A 225 2.99 5.61 10.17
CA HIS A 225 2.50 5.73 8.79
C HIS A 225 1.07 6.25 8.81
N ASN A 226 0.96 7.54 9.11
CA ASN A 226 -0.30 8.27 9.17
C ASN A 226 -0.70 8.65 7.75
N ASP A 227 -1.73 8.00 7.21
CA ASP A 227 -2.23 8.21 5.85
C ASP A 227 -3.12 9.47 5.78
N VAL A 228 -2.63 10.57 6.36
CA VAL A 228 -3.35 11.76 6.88
C VAL A 228 -3.73 11.52 8.35
N GLU A 229 -3.28 12.39 9.26
CA GLU A 229 -3.71 12.38 10.68
C GLU A 229 -5.20 12.05 10.81
N LEU A 230 -5.55 10.86 11.33
CA LEU A 230 -6.83 10.49 11.95
C LEU A 230 -6.92 8.96 12.15
N THR A 231 -6.53 8.48 13.34
CA THR A 231 -7.47 7.92 14.34
C THR A 231 -6.70 7.15 15.42
N ASP A 232 -6.69 7.70 16.63
CA ASP A 232 -6.15 7.09 17.86
C ASP A 232 -6.93 5.85 18.35
N ASN A 233 -7.66 5.16 17.47
CA ASN A 233 -8.52 4.03 17.83
C ASN A 233 -8.31 2.78 16.97
N VAL A 234 -7.10 2.57 16.45
CA VAL A 234 -6.72 1.26 15.89
C VAL A 234 -6.31 0.31 17.01
N GLN A 235 -7.21 0.08 17.97
CA GLN A 235 -7.10 -1.05 18.88
C GLN A 235 -7.95 -2.19 18.33
N ASN A 236 -7.27 -3.27 17.93
CA ASN A 236 -7.85 -4.58 17.64
C ASN A 236 -8.89 -4.60 16.52
N PHE A 237 -8.46 -4.42 15.27
CA PHE A 237 -9.20 -5.01 14.16
C PHE A 237 -9.08 -6.53 14.27
N THR A 238 -10.09 -7.12 14.89
CA THR A 238 -10.34 -8.56 14.75
C THR A 238 -10.60 -8.79 13.27
N LEU A 239 -9.90 -9.73 12.65
CA LEU A 239 -10.29 -10.27 11.35
C LEU A 239 -11.74 -10.72 11.50
N LEU A 240 -12.69 -9.88 11.14
CA LEU A 240 -14.08 -10.26 11.05
C LEU A 240 -14.14 -11.10 9.78
N THR A 241 -13.80 -12.39 9.91
CA THR A 241 -14.60 -13.44 9.27
C THR A 241 -16.03 -13.12 9.67
N ALA A 242 -16.71 -12.28 8.88
CA ALA A 242 -18.15 -12.13 8.96
C ALA A 242 -18.68 -13.56 8.99
N SER A 243 -19.39 -13.87 10.07
CA SER A 243 -19.75 -15.22 10.49
C SER A 243 -20.17 -16.08 9.31
N ILE A 244 -19.25 -16.92 8.83
CA ILE A 244 -19.50 -18.00 7.88
C ILE A 244 -20.21 -19.09 8.68
N THR A 245 -21.38 -18.78 9.23
CA THR A 245 -21.99 -19.58 10.29
C THR A 245 -22.69 -20.83 9.76
N GLU A 246 -22.83 -21.00 8.44
CA GLU A 246 -23.66 -22.09 7.89
C GLU A 246 -23.05 -22.88 6.72
N ASN A 247 -21.94 -22.44 6.10
CA ASN A 247 -21.35 -23.14 4.95
C ASN A 247 -19.90 -23.62 5.18
N THR A 248 -19.76 -24.84 5.72
CA THR A 248 -18.47 -25.44 6.08
C THR A 248 -17.45 -25.44 4.94
N GLU A 249 -17.87 -25.67 3.69
CA GLU A 249 -16.98 -25.72 2.53
C GLU A 249 -16.38 -24.33 2.20
N MET A 250 -17.18 -23.27 2.36
CA MET A 250 -16.75 -21.90 2.14
C MET A 250 -15.92 -21.36 3.29
N THR A 251 -16.24 -21.73 4.53
CA THR A 251 -15.38 -21.43 5.69
C THR A 251 -14.00 -22.01 5.49
N GLU A 252 -13.93 -23.27 5.07
CA GLU A 252 -12.67 -23.93 4.79
C GLU A 252 -11.93 -23.32 3.60
N PHE A 253 -12.64 -22.91 2.54
CA PHE A 253 -12.03 -22.22 1.42
C PHE A 253 -11.43 -20.87 1.84
N GLY A 254 -12.20 -20.04 2.56
CA GLY A 254 -11.74 -18.76 3.08
C GLY A 254 -10.55 -18.91 4.02
N ASN A 255 -10.58 -19.89 4.92
CA ASN A 255 -9.46 -20.18 5.83
C ASN A 255 -8.20 -20.65 5.09
N ARG A 256 -8.34 -21.51 4.07
CA ARG A 256 -7.20 -21.96 3.25
C ARG A 256 -6.60 -20.82 2.45
N LEU A 257 -7.45 -19.98 1.85
CA LEU A 257 -6.99 -18.82 1.09
C LEU A 257 -6.28 -17.83 2.02
N ASN A 258 -6.86 -17.48 3.17
CA ASN A 258 -6.22 -16.61 4.16
C ASN A 258 -4.87 -17.17 4.63
N ALA A 259 -4.80 -18.46 4.96
CA ALA A 259 -3.53 -19.08 5.37
C ALA A 259 -2.45 -19.03 4.28
N GLN A 260 -2.83 -19.24 3.01
CA GLN A 260 -1.89 -19.12 1.88
C GLN A 260 -1.41 -17.69 1.71
N LEU A 261 -2.32 -16.72 1.81
CA LEU A 261 -1.98 -15.30 1.70
C LEU A 261 -1.06 -14.89 2.86
N ASP A 262 -1.38 -15.30 4.10
CA ASP A 262 -0.56 -15.06 5.30
C ASP A 262 0.84 -15.67 5.17
N GLU A 263 0.95 -16.90 4.66
CA GLU A 263 2.24 -17.56 4.40
C GLU A 263 3.06 -16.81 3.35
N MET A 264 2.42 -16.38 2.25
CA MET A 264 3.08 -15.60 1.21
C MET A 264 3.54 -14.22 1.70
N ILE A 265 2.73 -13.57 2.55
CA ILE A 265 3.05 -12.30 3.19
C ILE A 265 4.21 -12.49 4.18
N ALA A 266 4.18 -13.53 5.01
CA ALA A 266 5.25 -13.83 5.95
C ALA A 266 6.57 -14.12 5.23
N ALA A 267 6.53 -14.93 4.16
CA ALA A 267 7.69 -15.22 3.33
C ALA A 267 8.26 -13.97 2.66
N PHE A 268 7.40 -13.03 2.24
CA PHE A 268 7.81 -11.75 1.67
C PHE A 268 8.63 -10.89 2.65
N TYR A 269 8.22 -10.83 3.92
CA TYR A 269 8.88 -10.03 4.96
C TYR A 269 10.11 -10.70 5.58
N THR A 270 10.17 -12.04 5.55
CA THR A 270 11.22 -12.83 6.23
C THR A 270 12.25 -13.46 5.28
N SER A 271 12.23 -13.11 3.98
CA SER A 271 13.15 -13.69 2.99
C SER A 271 14.61 -13.45 3.37
N SER A 272 15.50 -14.42 3.10
CA SER A 272 16.93 -14.36 3.45
C SER A 272 17.62 -13.10 2.91
N GLU A 273 17.24 -12.64 1.72
CA GLU A 273 17.75 -11.39 1.11
C GLU A 273 17.51 -10.15 2.00
N VAL A 274 16.46 -10.15 2.84
CA VAL A 274 16.17 -9.05 3.76
C VAL A 274 17.15 -9.05 4.93
N GLN A 275 17.52 -10.23 5.43
CA GLN A 275 18.37 -10.39 6.62
C GLN A 275 19.85 -10.09 6.35
N GLU A 276 20.28 -10.12 5.09
CA GLU A 276 21.68 -9.84 4.71
C GLU A 276 22.14 -8.44 5.15
N HIS A 277 21.24 -7.46 5.22
CA HIS A 277 21.60 -6.10 5.59
C HIS A 277 21.88 -5.91 7.09
N ALA A 278 21.13 -6.59 7.97
CA ALA A 278 21.43 -6.62 9.40
C ALA A 278 22.78 -7.31 9.67
N VAL A 279 23.06 -8.40 8.95
CA VAL A 279 24.34 -9.11 9.03
C VAL A 279 25.51 -8.21 8.60
N LEU A 280 25.33 -7.44 7.52
CA LEU A 280 26.33 -6.47 7.06
C LEU A 280 26.59 -5.36 8.09
N LEU A 281 25.53 -4.85 8.74
CA LEU A 281 25.65 -3.87 9.82
C LEU A 281 26.43 -4.42 11.02
N GLU A 282 26.11 -5.64 11.44
CA GLU A 282 26.80 -6.32 12.53
C GLU A 282 28.29 -6.52 12.19
N ALA A 283 28.60 -6.98 10.98
CA ALA A 283 29.97 -7.15 10.50
C ALA A 283 30.76 -5.83 10.46
N ASN A 284 30.09 -4.68 10.34
CA ASN A 284 30.69 -3.35 10.32
C ASN A 284 30.65 -2.65 11.69
N GLY A 285 30.48 -3.40 12.78
CA GLY A 285 30.57 -2.87 14.15
C GLY A 285 29.30 -2.18 14.64
N HIS A 286 28.18 -2.36 13.95
CA HIS A 286 26.86 -1.87 14.35
C HIS A 286 25.92 -3.04 14.67
N PRO A 287 26.13 -3.77 15.78
CA PRO A 287 25.28 -4.91 16.14
C PRO A 287 23.90 -4.46 16.63
N GLY A 288 22.98 -5.42 16.69
CA GLY A 288 21.65 -5.26 17.31
C GLY A 288 20.55 -4.76 16.36
N PHE A 289 20.86 -4.55 15.08
CA PHE A 289 19.87 -4.22 14.08
C PHE A 289 19.16 -5.48 13.58
N THR A 290 17.85 -5.39 13.44
CA THR A 290 17.02 -6.36 12.73
C THR A 290 16.57 -5.74 11.42
N SER A 291 16.58 -6.50 10.34
CA SER A 291 16.11 -6.04 9.03
C SER A 291 14.59 -6.17 8.91
N TYR A 292 13.96 -5.13 8.39
CA TYR A 292 12.52 -5.01 8.18
C TYR A 292 12.25 -4.58 6.75
N ARG A 293 11.67 -5.45 5.93
CA ARG A 293 11.24 -5.07 4.59
C ARG A 293 9.97 -4.22 4.68
N ARG A 294 10.00 -2.99 4.19
CA ARG A 294 8.81 -2.16 3.96
C ARG A 294 7.92 -2.78 2.89
N GLY A 295 6.64 -2.44 2.93
CA GLY A 295 5.69 -2.72 1.84
C GLY A 295 6.11 -2.09 0.49
N SER A 296 7.08 -1.18 0.47
CA SER A 296 7.68 -0.60 -0.73
C SER A 296 8.95 -1.30 -1.24
N PHE A 297 9.25 -2.53 -0.77
CA PHE A 297 10.47 -3.32 -1.05
C PHE A 297 11.78 -2.82 -0.44
N PHE A 298 11.78 -1.65 0.17
CA PHE A 298 12.97 -1.17 0.86
C PHE A 298 13.17 -1.93 2.16
N VAL A 299 14.40 -2.30 2.46
CA VAL A 299 14.74 -2.89 3.74
C VAL A 299 15.17 -1.76 4.65
N ASP A 300 14.56 -1.66 5.82
CA ASP A 300 15.07 -0.85 6.92
C ASP A 300 15.83 -1.76 7.87
N CYS A 301 16.81 -1.19 8.58
CA CYS A 301 17.40 -1.87 9.72
C CYS A 301 17.03 -1.10 10.97
N ILE A 302 16.37 -1.75 11.92
CA ILE A 302 15.88 -1.13 13.16
C ILE A 302 16.51 -1.83 14.36
N THR A 303 16.99 -1.04 15.32
CA THR A 303 17.42 -1.53 16.64
C THR A 303 16.58 -0.84 17.72
N SER A 304 16.06 -1.60 18.68
CA SER A 304 15.42 -1.03 19.85
C SER A 304 16.44 -0.44 20.82
N CYS A 305 16.00 0.55 21.59
CA CYS A 305 16.77 1.22 22.63
C CYS A 305 15.94 1.25 23.93
N ASP A 306 16.63 1.31 25.06
CA ASP A 306 16.03 1.35 26.40
C ASP A 306 15.55 2.76 26.78
N SER A 307 16.04 3.80 26.08
CA SER A 307 15.66 5.20 26.31
C SER A 307 15.85 6.08 25.09
N ASP A 308 15.21 7.25 25.09
CA ASP A 308 15.36 8.27 24.04
C ASP A 308 16.79 8.81 23.96
N ALA A 309 17.43 9.03 25.11
CA ALA A 309 18.82 9.49 25.16
C ALA A 309 19.77 8.49 24.46
N GLN A 310 19.54 7.19 24.65
CA GLN A 310 20.31 6.14 23.98
C GLN A 310 20.04 6.12 22.46
N ALA A 311 18.79 6.31 22.04
CA ALA A 311 18.46 6.38 20.62
C ALA A 311 19.12 7.59 19.94
N GLU A 312 19.13 8.75 20.60
CA GLU A 312 19.82 9.95 20.11
C GLU A 312 21.34 9.78 20.04
N GLU A 313 21.96 9.18 21.07
CA GLU A 313 23.38 8.85 21.07
C GLU A 313 23.72 7.91 19.91
N ARG A 314 22.89 6.88 19.69
CA ARG A 314 23.09 5.91 18.62
C ARG A 314 22.94 6.52 17.22
N VAL A 315 21.99 7.44 17.03
CA VAL A 315 21.90 8.24 15.78
C VAL A 315 23.16 9.09 15.58
N ALA A 316 23.67 9.72 16.64
CA ALA A 316 24.89 10.51 16.57
C ALA A 316 26.14 9.66 16.26
N GLU A 317 26.22 8.42 16.77
CA GLU A 317 27.27 7.44 16.44
C GLU A 317 27.23 7.01 14.98
N LEU A 318 26.05 6.64 14.47
CA LEU A 318 25.87 6.25 13.07
C LEU A 318 26.23 7.39 12.12
N LYS A 319 25.89 8.63 12.50
CA LYS A 319 26.29 9.83 11.77
C LYS A 319 27.80 10.01 11.69
N LYS A 320 28.58 9.64 12.72
CA LYS A 320 30.07 9.63 12.66
C LYS A 320 30.61 8.64 11.63
N SER A 321 29.82 7.59 11.34
CA SER A 321 30.14 6.56 10.34
C SER A 321 29.49 6.84 8.98
N ASN A 322 28.98 8.06 8.75
CA ASN A 322 28.24 8.48 7.55
C ASN A 322 26.99 7.63 7.25
N ILE A 323 26.43 6.94 8.24
CA ILE A 323 25.19 6.18 8.08
C ILE A 323 24.02 7.11 8.40
N SER A 324 23.17 7.34 7.40
CA SER A 324 21.93 8.10 7.58
C SER A 324 20.95 7.27 8.41
N SER A 325 20.49 7.83 9.52
CA SER A 325 19.59 7.18 10.46
C SER A 325 18.75 8.21 11.18
N PHE A 326 17.62 7.77 11.73
CA PHE A 326 16.78 8.61 12.55
C PHE A 326 16.18 7.83 13.71
N ARG A 327 15.83 8.58 14.75
CA ARG A 327 15.16 8.04 15.93
C ARG A 327 13.66 7.89 15.66
N MET A 328 13.09 6.79 16.09
CA MET A 328 11.67 6.48 16.00
C MET A 328 11.20 5.71 17.25
N PHE A 329 9.94 5.28 17.25
CA PHE A 329 9.42 4.29 18.19
C PHE A 329 9.10 3.00 17.44
N HIS A 330 9.52 1.86 17.99
CA HIS A 330 9.23 0.51 17.46
C HIS A 330 8.85 -0.41 18.62
N GLU A 331 7.74 -1.14 18.49
CA GLU A 331 7.22 -2.07 19.52
C GLU A 331 7.09 -1.43 20.93
N GLY A 332 6.65 -0.18 20.99
CA GLY A 332 6.46 0.54 22.25
C GLY A 332 7.76 0.98 22.94
N LYS A 333 8.91 0.88 22.27
CA LYS A 333 10.21 1.33 22.77
C LYS A 333 10.85 2.36 21.83
N PRO A 334 11.67 3.29 22.36
CA PRO A 334 12.56 4.09 21.53
C PRO A 334 13.39 3.18 20.63
N ALA A 335 13.65 3.58 19.40
CA ALA A 335 14.39 2.80 18.42
C ALA A 335 15.15 3.71 17.46
N VAL A 336 16.14 3.13 16.78
CA VAL A 336 16.87 3.78 15.68
C VAL A 336 16.63 3.00 14.40
N CYS A 337 16.25 3.71 13.35
CA CYS A 337 16.05 3.15 12.02
C CYS A 337 17.09 3.68 11.04
N ILE A 338 17.67 2.76 10.29
CA ILE A 338 18.43 3.02 9.08
C ILE A 338 17.51 2.68 7.91
N PRO A 339 16.99 3.69 7.18
CA PRO A 339 16.01 3.45 6.14
C PRO A 339 16.66 2.92 4.86
N ALA A 340 15.94 2.07 4.13
CA ALA A 340 16.27 1.70 2.74
C ALA A 340 17.72 1.22 2.53
N VAL A 341 18.23 0.33 3.38
CA VAL A 341 19.59 -0.24 3.31
C VAL A 341 19.88 -1.06 2.05
N ASN A 342 18.84 -1.50 1.34
CA ASN A 342 18.93 -2.21 0.07
C ASN A 342 18.86 -1.28 -1.16
N ASP A 343 18.86 0.03 -0.94
CA ASP A 343 18.94 1.01 -2.00
C ASP A 343 20.41 1.35 -2.30
N ASN A 344 20.84 0.97 -3.51
CA ASN A 344 22.24 0.87 -3.95
C ASN A 344 23.08 2.18 -3.93
N GLY A 345 22.55 3.29 -3.42
CA GLY A 345 23.24 4.58 -3.30
C GLY A 345 23.59 5.02 -1.87
N LYS A 346 22.88 4.52 -0.84
CA LYS A 346 22.98 5.08 0.53
C LYS A 346 23.80 4.25 1.51
N PHE A 347 24.07 3.00 1.17
CA PHE A 347 24.76 2.04 2.04
C PHE A 347 26.10 1.61 1.43
N THR A 348 27.04 2.55 1.33
CA THR A 348 28.45 2.22 1.02
C THR A 348 29.17 1.88 2.33
N LEU A 349 28.89 0.70 2.87
CA LEU A 349 29.83 0.09 3.81
C LEU A 349 31.05 -0.33 2.99
N LYS A 350 32.20 0.27 3.28
CA LYS A 350 33.46 -0.12 2.66
C LYS A 350 33.76 -1.56 3.08
N ASN A 351 33.46 -2.51 2.22
CA ASN A 351 34.30 -3.70 2.17
C ASN A 351 35.68 -3.20 1.74
N GLU A 352 36.68 -3.50 2.57
CA GLU A 352 38.06 -3.01 2.55
C GLU A 352 38.64 -2.63 1.18
#